data_AF-A0AAN4YGH2-F1
#
_entry.id   AF-A0AAN4YGH2-F1
#
_cell.length_a   1.000
_cell.length_b   1.000
_cell.length_c   1.000
_cell.angle_alpha   90.00
_cell.angle_beta   90.00
_cell.angle_gamma   90.00
#
_symmetry.space_group_name_H-M   'P 1'
#
loop_
_entity.id
_entity.type
_entity.pdbx_description
1 polymer ?
#
loop_
_entity_poly.entity_id
_entity_poly.type
_entity_poly.pdbx_seq_one_letter_code
_entity_poly.pdbx_strand_id
1 'polypeptide(L)'
;MGSDPQYIKFPDLTLAQHVFNLSNPSCPQTVRQTSLEKVQDAISENKMAPFYRHLAHPVEGILNHSGEGVPQHQASSTKSLITSNMLASRKSPQKIDFPWDESLYQSLVEDNKKELDAFQKEEDEAEEAAGDTEVLAARGKRAEFWARDKAIESHEALLEKTTFLGTKIDLVLAMIRIGLFFGDTLSVRKNIERANTLIESGGDWDRRNRLKAYKGLHLLTIRSYSVAAPLLLDSLSTFTSYELCSYSALVIYSVLAGSLSLKRVDFKAKVVDAPEIKAILGSGEDRVAALTGEVSSGPGAKDEEMKDASTSRATPGAATTAVNLTTLGAGSGIQAEAEAPVDFSPLANLVSSLYNGNYRSFFVALAAVEDNFLTQDRYLYEHRAWFVREMRLRAYQQLLQSYRVVGLNSMASDFGVTVDFLDR
;
A
#
# COMPACT_ATOMS: atom_id res chain seq x y z
N MET A 1 -12.88 -8.13 29.91
CA MET A 1 -12.06 -8.30 28.69
C MET A 1 -12.80 -7.58 27.57
N GLY A 2 -12.75 -6.25 27.62
CA GLY A 2 -13.47 -5.43 26.66
C GLY A 2 -12.82 -5.56 25.30
N SER A 3 -13.62 -5.74 24.27
CA SER A 3 -13.23 -5.40 22.92
C SER A 3 -12.74 -3.95 22.95
N ASP A 4 -11.42 -3.75 22.93
CA ASP A 4 -10.82 -2.45 22.71
C ASP A 4 -11.52 -1.87 21.48
N PRO A 5 -12.06 -0.64 21.53
CA PRO A 5 -12.76 -0.10 20.40
C PRO A 5 -11.73 -0.02 19.28
N GLN A 6 -12.00 -0.75 18.22
CA GLN A 6 -11.18 -0.82 17.01
C GLN A 6 -11.38 0.52 16.31
N TYR A 7 -10.77 1.55 16.89
CA TYR A 7 -11.02 2.93 16.54
C TYR A 7 -10.55 3.13 15.10
N ILE A 8 -11.58 3.42 14.29
CA ILE A 8 -11.54 4.21 13.07
C ILE A 8 -11.31 3.33 11.84
N LYS A 9 -12.41 2.94 11.18
CA LYS A 9 -12.39 2.28 9.86
C LYS A 9 -11.96 3.24 8.73
N PHE A 10 -11.94 4.53 9.04
CA PHE A 10 -11.69 5.63 8.10
C PHE A 10 -10.33 6.34 8.35
N PRO A 11 -9.75 7.01 7.36
CA PRO A 11 -10.08 6.94 5.94
C PRO A 11 -9.66 5.60 5.35
N ASP A 12 -10.50 5.08 4.45
CA ASP A 12 -10.16 3.91 3.66
C ASP A 12 -9.08 4.28 2.65
N LEU A 13 -7.88 3.72 2.82
CA LEU A 13 -6.74 3.96 1.93
C LEU A 13 -6.95 3.32 0.55
N THR A 14 -7.83 2.32 0.43
CA THR A 14 -8.16 1.71 -0.86
C THR A 14 -8.93 2.68 -1.75
N LEU A 15 -9.78 3.53 -1.16
CA LEU A 15 -10.47 4.61 -1.87
C LEU A 15 -9.47 5.59 -2.50
N ALA A 16 -8.38 5.89 -1.80
CA ALA A 16 -7.32 6.74 -2.32
C ALA A 16 -6.59 6.11 -3.51
N GLN A 17 -6.41 4.78 -3.49
CA GLN A 17 -5.86 4.03 -4.61
C GLN A 17 -6.83 4.01 -5.82
N HIS A 18 -8.14 3.90 -5.58
CA HIS A 18 -9.14 3.99 -6.65
C HIS A 18 -9.14 5.37 -7.31
N VAL A 19 -9.05 6.45 -6.54
CA VAL A 19 -8.89 7.82 -7.09
C VAL A 19 -7.62 7.93 -7.93
N PHE A 20 -6.50 7.38 -7.45
CA PHE A 20 -5.26 7.35 -8.20
C PHE A 20 -5.42 6.64 -9.56
N ASN A 21 -6.07 5.47 -9.57
CA ASN A 21 -6.32 4.68 -10.78
C ASN A 21 -7.11 5.46 -11.84
N LEU A 22 -8.06 6.31 -11.44
CA LEU A 22 -8.82 7.17 -12.38
C LEU A 22 -7.91 8.13 -13.15
N SER A 23 -6.87 8.64 -12.49
CA SER A 23 -5.90 9.58 -13.08
C SER A 23 -4.73 8.93 -13.80
N ASN A 24 -4.53 7.62 -13.59
CA ASN A 24 -3.37 6.90 -14.10
C ASN A 24 -3.56 6.52 -15.59
N PRO A 25 -2.71 7.01 -16.50
CA PRO A 25 -2.82 6.70 -17.93
C PRO A 25 -2.47 5.25 -18.27
N SER A 26 -1.67 4.59 -17.43
CA SER A 26 -1.23 3.20 -17.65
C SER A 26 -2.20 2.17 -17.07
N CYS A 27 -3.31 2.61 -16.45
CA CYS A 27 -4.29 1.72 -15.86
C CYS A 27 -5.28 1.21 -16.94
N PRO A 28 -5.60 -0.09 -17.01
CA PRO A 28 -6.59 -0.63 -17.93
C PRO A 28 -7.96 0.02 -17.78
N GLN A 29 -8.69 0.21 -18.89
CA GLN A 29 -10.00 0.85 -18.89
C GLN A 29 -11.02 0.16 -17.96
N THR A 30 -10.97 -1.18 -17.88
CA THR A 30 -11.84 -1.98 -17.01
C THR A 30 -11.63 -1.65 -15.54
N VAL A 31 -10.38 -1.61 -15.09
CA VAL A 31 -10.01 -1.29 -13.70
C VAL A 31 -10.41 0.15 -13.35
N ARG A 32 -10.31 1.07 -14.32
CA ARG A 32 -10.77 2.46 -14.15
C ARG A 32 -12.29 2.56 -13.97
N GLN A 33 -13.07 1.82 -14.77
CA GLN A 33 -14.53 1.78 -14.63
C GLN A 33 -14.94 1.21 -13.26
N THR A 34 -14.37 0.07 -12.86
CA THR A 34 -14.62 -0.50 -11.52
C THR A 34 -14.18 0.45 -10.39
N SER A 35 -13.07 1.16 -10.56
CA SER A 35 -12.62 2.15 -9.56
C SER A 35 -13.56 3.36 -9.50
N LEU A 36 -14.16 3.76 -10.62
CA LEU A 36 -15.13 4.84 -10.67
C LEU A 36 -16.41 4.45 -9.93
N GLU A 37 -16.95 3.26 -10.22
CA GLU A 37 -18.12 2.70 -9.53
C GLU A 37 -17.87 2.63 -8.03
N LYS A 38 -16.74 2.05 -7.60
CA LYS A 38 -16.38 1.98 -6.18
C LYS A 38 -16.25 3.34 -5.50
N VAL A 39 -15.73 4.36 -6.19
CA VAL A 39 -15.65 5.72 -5.65
C VAL A 39 -17.03 6.32 -5.51
N GLN A 40 -17.92 6.14 -6.49
CA GLN A 40 -19.31 6.64 -6.44
C GLN A 40 -20.11 5.93 -5.33
N ASP A 41 -20.00 4.61 -5.25
CA ASP A 41 -20.63 3.80 -4.22
C ASP A 41 -20.16 4.25 -2.83
N ALA A 42 -18.84 4.36 -2.62
CA ALA A 42 -18.28 4.80 -1.35
C ALA A 42 -18.71 6.22 -0.96
N ILE A 43 -18.86 7.15 -1.92
CA ILE A 43 -19.35 8.51 -1.66
C ILE A 43 -20.81 8.49 -1.25
N SER A 44 -21.64 7.65 -1.89
CA SER A 44 -23.06 7.51 -1.58
C SER A 44 -23.32 6.80 -0.26
N GLU A 45 -22.60 5.70 0.02
CA GLU A 45 -22.75 4.88 1.22
C GLU A 45 -22.20 5.59 2.47
N ASN A 46 -21.01 6.20 2.35
CA ASN A 46 -20.34 6.86 3.48
C ASN A 46 -20.61 8.38 3.53
N LYS A 47 -21.47 8.89 2.66
CA LYS A 47 -21.91 10.30 2.61
C LYS A 47 -20.77 11.32 2.65
N MET A 48 -19.69 11.06 1.91
CA MET A 48 -18.45 11.83 2.00
C MET A 48 -18.51 13.14 1.21
N ALA A 49 -19.33 14.09 1.65
CA ALA A 49 -19.56 15.37 0.95
C ALA A 49 -18.27 16.20 0.71
N PRO A 50 -17.36 16.38 1.69
CA PRO A 50 -16.13 17.15 1.48
C PRO A 50 -15.18 16.48 0.48
N PHE A 51 -15.13 15.15 0.52
CA PHE A 51 -14.35 14.36 -0.43
C PHE A 51 -14.93 14.45 -1.84
N TYR A 52 -16.25 14.37 -2.00
CA TYR A 52 -16.92 14.57 -3.29
C TYR A 52 -16.60 15.96 -3.88
N ARG A 53 -16.67 17.01 -3.06
CA ARG A 53 -16.24 18.36 -3.46
C ARG A 53 -14.76 18.39 -3.88
N HIS A 54 -13.87 17.78 -3.09
CA HIS A 54 -12.44 17.74 -3.39
C HIS A 54 -12.12 17.01 -4.71
N LEU A 55 -12.92 16.02 -5.09
CA LEU A 55 -12.73 15.28 -6.34
C LEU A 55 -13.36 15.99 -7.55
N ALA A 56 -14.60 16.46 -7.40
CA ALA A 56 -15.49 16.77 -8.52
C ALA A 56 -15.80 18.25 -8.72
N HIS A 57 -15.50 19.11 -7.75
CA HIS A 57 -15.88 20.51 -7.84
C HIS A 57 -15.27 21.19 -9.09
N PRO A 58 -16.01 22.00 -9.87
CA PRO A 58 -15.49 22.56 -11.12
C PRO A 58 -14.25 23.47 -10.97
N VAL A 59 -14.04 24.06 -9.79
CA VAL A 59 -12.92 25.00 -9.51
C VAL A 59 -11.86 24.40 -8.58
N GLU A 60 -12.24 23.48 -7.70
CA GLU A 60 -11.38 22.92 -6.63
C GLU A 60 -11.12 21.42 -6.82
N GLY A 61 -11.84 20.80 -7.75
CA GLY A 61 -11.87 19.36 -7.98
C GLY A 61 -10.61 18.88 -8.65
N ILE A 62 -10.01 17.87 -8.04
CA ILE A 62 -8.79 17.24 -8.51
C ILE A 62 -9.00 16.51 -9.86
N LEU A 63 -10.19 15.96 -10.12
CA LEU A 63 -10.48 15.17 -11.32
C LEU A 63 -11.08 16.00 -12.47
N ASN A 64 -11.75 17.11 -12.16
CA ASN A 64 -12.52 17.94 -13.11
C ASN A 64 -11.83 19.26 -13.49
N HIS A 65 -10.54 19.24 -13.84
CA HIS A 65 -9.86 20.47 -14.29
C HIS A 65 -10.37 21.01 -15.67
N SER A 66 -11.38 20.37 -16.27
CA SER A 66 -12.04 20.77 -17.51
C SER A 66 -12.52 22.23 -17.49
N GLY A 67 -11.74 23.12 -18.12
CA GLY A 67 -12.10 24.50 -18.39
C GLY A 67 -13.18 24.63 -19.45
N GLU A 68 -14.44 24.38 -19.09
CA GLU A 68 -15.60 24.79 -19.87
C GLU A 68 -16.58 25.56 -18.98
N GLY A 69 -16.62 26.90 -19.15
CA GLY A 69 -17.88 27.64 -19.03
C GLY A 69 -18.11 28.60 -17.86
N VAL A 70 -17.13 29.00 -17.06
CA VAL A 70 -17.31 30.11 -16.10
C VAL A 70 -16.26 31.19 -16.36
N PRO A 71 -16.65 32.46 -16.61
CA PRO A 71 -15.69 33.53 -16.86
C PRO A 71 -14.77 33.66 -15.65
N GLN A 72 -13.48 33.59 -15.95
CA GLN A 72 -12.37 33.69 -15.01
C GLN A 72 -12.44 35.02 -14.26
N HIS A 73 -13.08 35.02 -13.08
CA HIS A 73 -12.81 36.05 -12.09
C HIS A 73 -11.50 35.66 -11.40
N GLN A 74 -10.51 36.53 -11.57
CA GLN A 74 -9.26 36.52 -10.82
C GLN A 74 -9.57 36.67 -9.33
N ALA A 75 -9.88 35.55 -8.67
CA ALA A 75 -9.94 35.48 -7.23
C ALA A 75 -8.53 35.16 -6.70
N SER A 76 -8.08 36.01 -5.80
CA SER A 76 -6.79 36.00 -5.12
C SER A 76 -6.34 34.60 -4.69
N SER A 77 -5.06 34.33 -4.90
CA SER A 77 -4.26 33.26 -4.32
C SER A 77 -4.51 33.05 -2.82
N THR A 78 -5.52 32.25 -2.48
CA THR A 78 -5.53 31.48 -1.24
C THR A 78 -4.92 30.13 -1.59
N LYS A 79 -3.66 29.95 -1.17
CA LYS A 79 -2.89 28.72 -1.35
C LYS A 79 -3.74 27.51 -0.94
N SER A 80 -4.10 26.64 -1.88
CA SER A 80 -4.53 25.29 -1.54
C SER A 80 -3.33 24.59 -0.89
N LEU A 81 -3.38 24.47 0.44
CA LEU A 81 -2.28 24.03 1.30
C LEU A 81 -2.15 22.51 1.42
N ILE A 82 -2.79 21.75 0.52
CA ILE A 82 -2.61 20.31 0.44
C ILE A 82 -2.22 20.01 -1.01
N THR A 83 -0.92 19.81 -1.23
CA THR A 83 -0.43 19.17 -2.44
C THR A 83 -0.84 17.71 -2.39
N SER A 84 -2.08 17.40 -2.78
CA SER A 84 -2.59 16.04 -2.71
C SER A 84 -1.84 15.16 -3.72
N ASN A 85 -0.98 14.26 -3.25
CA ASN A 85 -0.36 13.20 -4.06
C ASN A 85 -1.36 12.07 -4.40
N MET A 86 -2.64 12.45 -4.57
CA MET A 86 -3.75 11.56 -4.88
C MET A 86 -3.83 11.21 -6.36
N LEU A 87 -3.16 11.98 -7.23
CA LEU A 87 -3.14 11.75 -8.67
C LEU A 87 -1.79 11.24 -9.17
N ALA A 88 -1.84 10.40 -10.19
CA ALA A 88 -0.69 9.96 -10.96
C ALA A 88 -0.04 11.12 -11.75
N SER A 89 -0.84 12.06 -12.25
CA SER A 89 -0.33 13.23 -12.98
C SER A 89 -1.16 14.46 -12.69
N ARG A 90 -0.51 15.61 -12.50
CA ARG A 90 -1.16 16.94 -12.35
C ARG A 90 -1.83 17.43 -13.64
N LYS A 91 -1.48 16.83 -14.78
CA LYS A 91 -2.12 17.08 -16.07
C LYS A 91 -2.62 15.73 -16.55
N SER A 92 -3.87 15.40 -16.24
CA SER A 92 -4.52 14.22 -16.83
C SER A 92 -4.79 14.54 -18.31
N PRO A 93 -4.24 13.79 -19.26
CA PRO A 93 -4.47 14.02 -20.69
C PRO A 93 -5.83 13.51 -21.16
N GLN A 94 -6.61 12.85 -20.30
CA GLN A 94 -7.89 12.23 -20.62
C GLN A 94 -9.00 12.84 -19.76
N LYS A 95 -10.13 13.16 -20.41
CA LYS A 95 -11.34 13.64 -19.76
C LYS A 95 -11.86 12.52 -18.85
N ILE A 96 -11.74 12.71 -17.54
CA ILE A 96 -12.32 11.79 -16.56
C ILE A 96 -13.78 12.22 -16.43
N ASP A 97 -14.72 11.36 -16.84
CA ASP A 97 -16.15 11.64 -16.73
C ASP A 97 -16.60 11.44 -15.28
N PHE A 98 -16.37 12.44 -14.44
CA PHE A 98 -16.84 12.47 -13.06
C PHE A 98 -17.71 13.72 -12.82
N PRO A 99 -18.95 13.77 -13.33
CA PRO A 99 -19.74 15.01 -13.34
C PRO A 99 -20.07 15.51 -11.92
N TRP A 100 -20.04 16.83 -11.76
CA TRP A 100 -20.50 17.50 -10.54
C TRP A 100 -22.02 17.58 -10.53
N ASP A 101 -22.62 17.03 -9.49
CA ASP A 101 -24.04 17.17 -9.18
C ASP A 101 -24.21 17.98 -7.89
N GLU A 102 -24.67 19.21 -8.05
CA GLU A 102 -24.93 20.13 -6.95
C GLU A 102 -26.08 19.66 -6.05
N SER A 103 -27.07 18.96 -6.61
CA SER A 103 -28.23 18.46 -5.85
C SER A 103 -27.82 17.32 -4.91
N LEU A 104 -26.99 16.40 -5.41
CA LEU A 104 -26.40 15.33 -4.62
C LEU A 104 -25.49 15.89 -3.52
N TYR A 105 -24.65 16.88 -3.85
CA TYR A 105 -23.79 17.51 -2.84
C TYR A 105 -24.60 18.13 -1.70
N GLN A 106 -25.69 18.85 -2.02
CA GLN A 106 -26.55 19.46 -1.01
C GLN A 106 -27.25 18.42 -0.13
N SER A 107 -27.79 17.34 -0.71
CA SER A 107 -28.39 16.26 0.09
C SER A 107 -27.37 15.61 1.04
N LEU A 108 -26.14 15.41 0.58
CA LEU A 108 -25.06 14.85 1.40
C LEU A 108 -24.67 15.79 2.55
N VAL A 109 -24.61 17.10 2.31
CA VAL A 109 -24.33 18.10 3.35
C VAL A 109 -25.45 18.15 4.39
N GLU A 110 -26.71 18.05 3.97
CA GLU A 110 -27.85 18.01 4.89
C GLU A 110 -27.84 16.76 5.76
N ASP A 111 -27.58 15.59 5.18
CA ASP A 111 -27.52 14.35 5.94
C ASP A 111 -26.32 14.31 6.89
N ASN A 112 -25.18 14.87 6.48
CA ASN A 112 -24.01 15.04 7.34
C ASN A 112 -24.30 15.95 8.55
N LYS A 113 -25.11 17.00 8.37
CA LYS A 113 -25.55 17.84 9.50
C LYS A 113 -26.45 17.07 10.47
N LYS A 114 -27.41 16.29 9.96
CA LYS A 114 -28.28 15.45 10.81
C LYS A 114 -27.49 14.43 11.63
N GLU A 115 -26.49 13.80 11.03
CA GLU A 115 -25.60 12.85 11.73
C GLU A 115 -24.74 13.56 12.78
N LEU A 116 -24.19 14.73 12.47
CA LEU A 116 -23.44 15.54 13.44
C LEU A 116 -24.30 15.94 14.64
N ASP A 117 -25.54 16.37 14.40
CA ASP A 117 -26.46 16.75 15.47
C ASP A 117 -26.82 15.54 16.35
N ALA A 118 -26.96 14.35 15.76
CA ALA A 118 -27.17 13.11 16.51
C ALA A 118 -25.97 12.75 17.39
N PHE A 119 -24.75 12.87 16.88
CA PHE A 119 -23.53 12.63 17.67
C PHE A 119 -23.33 13.68 18.76
N GLN A 120 -23.66 14.95 18.50
CA GLN A 120 -23.59 15.99 19.51
C GLN A 120 -24.58 15.69 20.64
N LYS A 121 -25.80 15.28 20.30
CA LYS A 121 -26.79 14.88 21.29
C LYS A 121 -26.36 13.65 22.09
N GLU A 122 -25.74 12.65 21.45
CA GLU A 122 -25.17 11.49 22.14
C GLU A 122 -24.03 11.89 23.10
N GLU A 123 -23.20 12.87 22.73
CA GLU A 123 -22.15 13.40 23.61
C GLU A 123 -22.73 14.17 24.79
N ASP A 124 -23.73 15.02 24.58
CA ASP A 124 -24.40 15.77 25.64
C ASP A 124 -25.14 14.82 26.60
N GLU A 125 -25.81 13.79 26.08
CA GLU A 125 -26.46 12.74 26.88
C GLU A 125 -25.43 11.91 27.68
N ALA A 126 -24.26 11.60 27.10
CA ALA A 126 -23.18 10.91 27.79
C ALA A 126 -22.51 11.79 28.86
N GLU A 127 -22.38 13.10 28.64
CA GLU A 127 -21.84 14.05 29.64
C GLU A 127 -22.77 14.19 30.85
N GLU A 128 -24.09 14.16 30.64
CA GLU A 128 -25.08 14.29 31.71
C GLU A 128 -25.37 12.97 32.45
N ALA A 129 -25.33 11.82 31.75
CA ALA A 129 -25.75 10.53 32.29
C ALA A 129 -24.62 9.55 32.63
N ALA A 130 -23.44 9.70 32.00
CA ALA A 130 -22.39 8.68 32.04
C ALA A 130 -21.03 9.20 32.52
N GLY A 131 -20.11 8.27 32.80
CA GLY A 131 -18.74 8.59 33.21
C GLY A 131 -17.82 8.94 32.04
N ASP A 132 -16.63 9.45 32.35
CA ASP A 132 -15.61 9.92 31.38
C ASP A 132 -15.31 8.95 30.22
N THR A 133 -15.45 7.64 30.45
CA THR A 133 -15.21 6.58 29.44
C THR A 133 -16.24 6.59 28.31
N GLU A 134 -17.51 6.85 28.62
CA GLU A 134 -18.59 6.86 27.63
C GLU A 134 -18.58 8.17 26.83
N VAL A 135 -18.26 9.29 27.50
CA VAL A 135 -17.99 10.59 26.84
C VAL A 135 -16.85 10.47 25.84
N LEU A 136 -15.77 9.75 26.20
CA LEU A 136 -14.64 9.51 25.29
C LEU A 136 -15.06 8.65 24.08
N ALA A 137 -15.92 7.65 24.28
CA ALA A 137 -16.43 6.81 23.20
C ALA A 137 -17.34 7.59 22.23
N ALA A 138 -18.25 8.42 22.75
CA ALA A 138 -19.11 9.30 21.94
C ALA A 138 -18.27 10.30 21.13
N ARG A 139 -17.27 10.94 21.76
CA ARG A 139 -16.31 11.81 21.08
C ARG A 139 -15.49 11.08 20.02
N GLY A 140 -15.14 9.82 20.26
CA GLY A 140 -14.47 8.95 19.30
C GLY A 140 -15.29 8.74 18.03
N LYS A 141 -16.60 8.44 18.16
CA LYS A 141 -17.52 8.33 17.02
C LYS A 141 -17.61 9.66 16.24
N ARG A 142 -17.70 10.78 16.97
CA ARG A 142 -17.71 12.12 16.36
C ARG A 142 -16.42 12.41 15.60
N ALA A 143 -15.26 12.05 16.13
CA ALA A 143 -13.99 12.24 15.44
C ALA A 143 -13.81 11.30 14.24
N GLU A 144 -14.35 10.08 14.27
CA GLU A 144 -14.40 9.20 13.11
C GLU A 144 -15.27 9.81 12.00
N PHE A 145 -16.38 10.45 12.34
CA PHE A 145 -17.15 11.24 11.39
C PHE A 145 -16.34 12.41 10.83
N TRP A 146 -15.69 13.19 11.70
CA TRP A 146 -14.82 14.30 11.28
C TRP A 146 -13.58 13.85 10.52
N ALA A 147 -13.17 12.59 10.60
CA ALA A 147 -12.07 12.04 9.79
C ALA A 147 -12.33 12.21 8.28
N ARG A 148 -13.60 12.40 7.89
CA ARG A 148 -14.05 12.65 6.51
C ARG A 148 -13.94 14.13 6.07
N ASP A 149 -13.79 15.08 7.00
CA ASP A 149 -13.82 16.53 6.74
C ASP A 149 -12.71 17.30 7.48
N LYS A 150 -12.80 17.39 8.82
CA LYS A 150 -11.90 18.12 9.73
C LYS A 150 -11.17 17.18 10.68
N ALA A 151 -10.39 16.28 10.09
CA ALA A 151 -9.83 15.15 10.78
C ALA A 151 -8.76 15.56 11.82
N ILE A 152 -7.87 16.49 11.50
CA ILE A 152 -6.70 16.80 12.33
C ILE A 152 -7.10 17.50 13.64
N GLU A 153 -7.94 18.54 13.57
CA GLU A 153 -8.36 19.32 14.74
C GLU A 153 -9.17 18.48 15.73
N SER A 154 -10.06 17.62 15.23
CA SER A 154 -10.87 16.73 16.08
C SER A 154 -10.05 15.66 16.78
N HIS A 155 -9.05 15.08 16.09
CA HIS A 155 -8.15 14.09 16.67
C HIS A 155 -7.17 14.72 17.68
N GLU A 156 -6.72 15.95 17.44
CA GLU A 156 -5.89 16.69 18.40
C GLU A 156 -6.67 17.00 19.70
N ALA A 157 -7.91 17.49 19.58
CA ALA A 157 -8.76 17.75 20.74
C ALA A 157 -9.08 16.48 21.53
N LEU A 158 -9.26 15.34 20.85
CA LEU A 158 -9.42 14.04 21.50
C LEU A 158 -8.16 13.58 22.23
N LEU A 159 -6.99 13.77 21.63
CA LEU A 159 -5.73 13.33 22.21
C LEU A 159 -5.44 14.03 23.54
N GLU A 160 -5.73 15.33 23.64
CA GLU A 160 -5.58 16.11 24.88
C GLU A 160 -6.49 15.59 26.01
N LYS A 161 -7.73 15.23 25.67
CA LYS A 161 -8.75 14.75 26.62
C LYS A 161 -8.56 13.28 27.01
N THR A 162 -7.86 12.51 26.18
CA THR A 162 -7.63 11.08 26.42
C THR A 162 -6.59 10.90 27.53
N THR A 163 -6.86 10.01 28.49
CA THR A 163 -5.92 9.67 29.58
C THR A 163 -5.15 8.39 29.30
N PHE A 164 -5.79 7.39 28.69
CA PHE A 164 -5.20 6.08 28.42
C PHE A 164 -4.15 6.11 27.31
N LEU A 165 -2.99 5.48 27.54
CA LEU A 165 -1.88 5.50 26.58
C LEU A 165 -2.18 4.72 25.29
N GLY A 166 -2.87 3.58 25.39
CA GLY A 166 -3.22 2.74 24.23
C GLY A 166 -4.06 3.51 23.21
N THR A 167 -5.14 4.15 23.67
CA THR A 167 -6.01 4.97 22.80
C THR A 167 -5.29 6.21 22.28
N LYS A 168 -4.35 6.81 23.03
CA LYS A 168 -3.47 7.88 22.48
C LYS A 168 -2.65 7.39 21.31
N ILE A 169 -2.06 6.19 21.39
CA ILE A 169 -1.28 5.62 20.30
C ILE A 169 -2.19 5.38 19.09
N ASP A 170 -3.37 4.79 19.30
CA ASP A 170 -4.31 4.50 18.21
C ASP A 170 -4.81 5.77 17.50
N LEU A 171 -5.06 6.86 18.24
CA LEU A 171 -5.40 8.16 17.68
C LEU A 171 -4.25 8.74 16.82
N VAL A 172 -3.01 8.63 17.28
CA VAL A 172 -1.84 9.09 16.49
C VAL A 172 -1.65 8.23 15.24
N LEU A 173 -1.87 6.91 15.32
CA LEU A 173 -1.87 6.02 14.15
C LEU A 173 -2.97 6.40 13.14
N ALA A 174 -4.15 6.81 13.60
CA ALA A 174 -5.20 7.34 12.72
C ALA A 174 -4.79 8.66 12.05
N MET A 175 -4.15 9.58 12.77
CA MET A 175 -3.59 10.81 12.17
C MET A 175 -2.56 10.51 11.08
N ILE A 176 -1.75 9.46 11.26
CA ILE A 176 -0.83 8.98 10.21
C ILE A 176 -1.60 8.47 8.99
N ARG A 177 -2.67 7.69 9.17
CA ARG A 177 -3.52 7.22 8.05
C ARG A 177 -4.13 8.38 7.27
N ILE A 178 -4.65 9.39 7.96
CA ILE A 178 -5.18 10.61 7.34
C ILE A 178 -4.08 11.31 6.52
N GLY A 179 -2.88 11.46 7.08
CA GLY A 179 -1.75 12.03 6.37
C GLY A 179 -1.35 11.22 5.13
N LEU A 180 -1.36 9.88 5.22
CA LEU A 180 -1.11 8.99 4.08
C LEU A 180 -2.23 9.05 3.04
N PHE A 181 -3.49 9.23 3.45
CA PHE A 181 -4.62 9.39 2.55
C PHE A 181 -4.42 10.63 1.68
N PHE A 182 -4.15 11.80 2.26
CA PHE A 182 -3.93 13.03 1.48
C PHE A 182 -2.53 13.14 0.86
N GLY A 183 -1.58 12.31 1.27
CA GLY A 183 -0.20 12.34 0.78
C GLY A 183 0.68 13.42 1.44
N ASP A 184 0.31 13.93 2.62
CA ASP A 184 1.12 14.88 3.38
C ASP A 184 2.24 14.16 4.16
N THR A 185 3.40 14.04 3.51
CA THR A 185 4.59 13.43 4.09
C THR A 185 5.13 14.12 5.35
N LEU A 186 4.92 15.44 5.50
CA LEU A 186 5.45 16.20 6.64
C LEU A 186 4.64 15.93 7.91
N SER A 187 3.31 15.94 7.79
CA SER A 187 2.42 15.57 8.89
C SER A 187 2.63 14.12 9.31
N VAL A 188 2.74 13.20 8.34
CA VAL A 188 3.02 11.78 8.61
C VAL A 188 4.32 11.60 9.40
N ARG A 189 5.40 12.26 9.00
CA ARG A 189 6.69 12.17 9.70
C ARG A 189 6.58 12.62 11.17
N LYS A 190 5.98 13.78 11.41
CA LYS A 190 5.79 14.32 12.77
C LYS A 190 4.98 13.37 13.65
N ASN A 191 3.90 12.81 13.09
CA ASN A 191 3.04 11.88 13.82
C ASN A 191 3.71 10.52 14.05
N ILE A 192 4.57 10.04 13.14
CA ILE A 192 5.39 8.83 13.37
C ILE A 192 6.38 9.05 14.51
N GLU A 193 7.05 10.20 14.56
CA GLU A 193 7.97 10.55 15.65
C GLU A 193 7.21 10.61 16.98
N ARG A 194 6.01 11.21 17.00
CA ARG A 194 5.12 11.24 18.17
C ARG A 194 4.64 9.84 18.59
N ALA A 195 4.27 8.98 17.65
CA ALA A 195 3.88 7.60 17.96
C ALA A 195 5.04 6.80 18.55
N ASN A 196 6.26 7.02 18.04
CA ASN A 196 7.45 6.36 18.54
C ASN A 196 7.74 6.73 20.01
N THR A 197 7.63 8.02 20.38
CA THR A 197 7.83 8.45 21.78
C THR A 197 6.75 7.88 22.71
N LEU A 198 5.49 7.80 22.26
CA LEU A 198 4.41 7.18 23.04
C LEU A 198 4.63 5.67 23.22
N ILE A 199 5.10 4.96 22.19
CA ILE A 199 5.38 3.52 22.28
C ILE A 199 6.59 3.23 23.17
N GLU A 200 7.62 4.08 23.17
CA GLU A 200 8.76 3.99 24.09
C GLU A 200 8.32 4.21 25.56
N SER A 201 7.31 5.06 25.79
CA SER A 201 6.79 5.33 27.14
C SER A 201 5.97 4.18 27.75
N GLY A 202 5.47 3.25 26.94
CA GLY A 202 4.67 2.12 27.44
C GLY A 202 3.71 1.49 26.45
N GLY A 203 4.06 1.43 25.17
CA GLY A 203 3.21 0.76 24.16
C GLY A 203 3.24 -0.76 24.29
N ASP A 204 2.07 -1.38 24.11
CA ASP A 204 1.94 -2.83 24.02
C ASP A 204 2.62 -3.40 22.77
N TRP A 205 2.80 -4.72 22.77
CA TRP A 205 3.52 -5.41 21.72
C TRP A 205 2.84 -5.27 20.35
N ASP A 206 1.51 -5.35 20.27
CA ASP A 206 0.76 -5.25 19.01
C ASP A 206 0.88 -3.84 18.40
N ARG A 207 0.64 -2.79 19.18
CA ARG A 207 0.78 -1.39 18.69
C ARG A 207 2.21 -1.05 18.23
N ARG A 208 3.23 -1.60 18.89
CA ARG A 208 4.63 -1.48 18.43
C ARG A 208 4.82 -2.12 17.06
N ASN A 209 4.16 -3.24 16.81
CA ASN A 209 4.25 -3.96 15.55
C ASN A 209 3.49 -3.25 14.43
N ARG A 210 2.30 -2.70 14.72
CA ARG A 210 1.59 -1.81 13.80
C ARG A 210 2.44 -0.61 13.41
N LEU A 211 3.06 0.07 14.39
CA LEU A 211 3.94 1.21 14.11
C LEU A 211 5.09 0.85 13.15
N LYS A 212 5.66 -0.36 13.21
CA LYS A 212 6.68 -0.80 12.25
C LYS A 212 6.14 -0.83 10.83
N ALA A 213 4.93 -1.36 10.62
CA ALA A 213 4.29 -1.39 9.31
C ALA A 213 4.01 0.04 8.80
N TYR A 214 3.45 0.91 9.64
CA TYR A 214 3.22 2.33 9.32
C TYR A 214 4.50 3.07 8.95
N LYS A 215 5.55 2.90 9.76
CA LYS A 215 6.87 3.49 9.52
C LYS A 215 7.50 2.93 8.25
N GLY A 216 7.41 1.63 8.03
CA GLY A 216 7.89 0.96 6.83
C GLY A 216 7.25 1.52 5.56
N LEU A 217 5.93 1.68 5.55
CA LEU A 217 5.21 2.24 4.40
C LEU A 217 5.57 3.72 4.15
N HIS A 218 5.62 4.55 5.20
CA HIS A 218 6.06 5.93 5.05
C HIS A 218 7.51 6.05 4.52
N LEU A 219 8.40 5.16 4.96
CA LEU A 219 9.78 5.16 4.46
C LEU A 219 9.86 4.84 2.96
N LEU A 220 8.91 4.05 2.42
CA LEU A 220 8.79 3.84 0.98
C LEU A 220 8.38 5.11 0.24
N THR A 221 7.44 5.88 0.79
CA THR A 221 6.99 7.14 0.15
C THR A 221 8.05 8.24 0.11
N ILE A 222 9.15 8.09 0.86
CA ILE A 222 10.30 9.02 0.85
C ILE A 222 11.57 8.41 0.21
N ARG A 223 11.45 7.27 -0.49
CA ARG A 223 12.57 6.53 -1.12
C ARG A 223 13.63 5.97 -0.16
N SER A 224 13.32 5.83 1.12
CA SER A 224 14.26 5.29 2.11
C SER A 224 14.17 3.76 2.23
N TYR A 225 14.38 3.05 1.12
CA TYR A 225 14.22 1.59 1.04
C TYR A 225 15.15 0.81 1.98
N SER A 226 16.35 1.32 2.25
CA SER A 226 17.34 0.67 3.12
C SER A 226 16.85 0.48 4.55
N VAL A 227 16.15 1.48 5.08
CA VAL A 227 15.54 1.45 6.42
C VAL A 227 14.15 0.80 6.37
N ALA A 228 13.43 0.92 5.26
CA ALA A 228 12.11 0.32 5.11
C ALA A 228 12.17 -1.22 5.06
N ALA A 229 13.13 -1.80 4.33
CA ALA A 229 13.17 -3.24 4.07
C ALA A 229 13.19 -4.10 5.35
N PRO A 230 14.06 -3.85 6.34
CA PRO A 230 14.02 -4.62 7.59
C PRO A 230 12.70 -4.49 8.33
N LEU A 231 12.13 -3.28 8.42
CA LEU A 231 10.88 -3.03 9.14
C LEU A 231 9.68 -3.76 8.49
N LEU A 232 9.61 -3.74 7.16
CA LEU A 232 8.54 -4.39 6.41
C LEU A 232 8.66 -5.92 6.47
N LEU A 233 9.86 -6.46 6.28
CA LEU A 233 10.12 -7.90 6.37
C LEU A 233 9.82 -8.46 7.77
N ASP A 234 10.22 -7.74 8.82
CA ASP A 234 9.92 -8.14 10.20
C ASP A 234 8.42 -8.06 10.53
N SER A 235 7.64 -7.29 9.76
CA SER A 235 6.20 -7.14 9.96
C SER A 235 5.38 -8.26 9.30
N LEU A 236 5.97 -9.08 8.41
CA LEU A 236 5.24 -10.10 7.63
C LEU A 236 4.62 -11.22 8.49
N SER A 237 5.32 -11.67 9.53
CA SER A 237 4.87 -12.80 10.36
C SER A 237 3.78 -12.44 11.37
N THR A 238 3.61 -11.14 11.62
CA THR A 238 2.88 -10.60 12.77
C THR A 238 2.03 -9.39 12.36
N PHE A 239 1.60 -9.39 11.10
CA PHE A 239 0.82 -8.31 10.51
C PHE A 239 -0.64 -8.36 10.97
N THR A 240 -1.10 -7.26 11.56
CA THR A 240 -2.48 -7.09 12.04
C THR A 240 -3.15 -5.81 11.51
N SER A 241 -2.43 -5.01 10.70
CA SER A 241 -2.85 -3.66 10.28
C SER A 241 -3.53 -3.64 8.90
N TYR A 242 -4.65 -4.35 8.75
CA TYR A 242 -5.44 -4.37 7.51
C TYR A 242 -6.06 -3.00 7.15
N GLU A 243 -6.10 -2.09 8.11
CA GLU A 243 -6.44 -0.68 7.91
C GLU A 243 -5.41 0.10 7.05
N LEU A 244 -4.17 -0.41 6.95
CA LEU A 244 -3.09 0.24 6.22
C LEU A 244 -3.01 -0.26 4.77
N CYS A 245 -2.97 -1.58 4.61
CA CYS A 245 -2.88 -2.27 3.33
C CYS A 245 -3.26 -3.74 3.51
N SER A 246 -3.56 -4.42 2.40
CA SER A 246 -3.75 -5.87 2.41
C SER A 246 -2.42 -6.59 2.68
N TYR A 247 -2.52 -7.85 3.13
CA TYR A 247 -1.33 -8.68 3.34
C TYR A 247 -0.52 -8.87 2.05
N SER A 248 -1.22 -9.04 0.92
CA SER A 248 -0.63 -9.13 -0.42
C SER A 248 0.21 -7.90 -0.76
N ALA A 249 -0.32 -6.69 -0.50
CA ALA A 249 0.39 -5.44 -0.72
C ALA A 249 1.63 -5.32 0.17
N LEU A 250 1.53 -5.70 1.45
CA LEU A 250 2.67 -5.73 2.35
C LEU A 250 3.79 -6.65 1.83
N VAL A 251 3.45 -7.83 1.31
CA VAL A 251 4.41 -8.76 0.72
C VAL A 251 5.09 -8.14 -0.49
N ILE A 252 4.34 -7.50 -1.39
CA ILE A 252 4.89 -6.78 -2.55
C ILE A 252 5.89 -5.70 -2.09
N TYR A 253 5.51 -4.86 -1.14
CA TYR A 253 6.37 -3.81 -0.58
C TYR A 253 7.64 -4.37 0.05
N SER A 254 7.51 -5.46 0.80
CA SER A 254 8.62 -6.12 1.49
C SER A 254 9.62 -6.72 0.51
N VAL A 255 9.14 -7.40 -0.54
CA VAL A 255 10.00 -7.98 -1.58
C VAL A 255 10.66 -6.90 -2.43
N LEU A 256 9.93 -5.87 -2.85
CA LEU A 256 10.51 -4.76 -3.61
C LEU A 256 11.59 -4.04 -2.79
N ALA A 257 11.33 -3.74 -1.52
CA ALA A 257 12.32 -3.10 -0.65
C ALA A 257 13.52 -4.00 -0.35
N GLY A 258 13.28 -5.29 -0.11
CA GLY A 258 14.31 -6.29 0.16
C GLY A 258 15.22 -6.52 -1.05
N SER A 259 14.64 -6.63 -2.26
CA SER A 259 15.38 -6.83 -3.51
C SER A 259 16.30 -5.66 -3.86
N LEU A 260 15.93 -4.44 -3.48
CA LEU A 260 16.74 -3.27 -3.70
C LEU A 260 17.82 -3.08 -2.62
N SER A 261 17.51 -3.33 -1.36
CA SER A 261 18.32 -2.85 -0.23
C SER A 261 19.22 -3.89 0.42
N LEU A 262 18.81 -5.16 0.47
CA LEU A 262 19.54 -6.19 1.21
C LEU A 262 20.75 -6.69 0.43
N LYS A 263 21.84 -7.05 1.12
CA LYS A 263 22.98 -7.73 0.47
C LYS A 263 22.58 -9.15 0.07
N ARG A 264 23.34 -9.80 -0.82
CA ARG A 264 22.99 -11.12 -1.38
C ARG A 264 22.69 -12.20 -0.32
N VAL A 265 23.47 -12.25 0.76
CA VAL A 265 23.27 -13.22 1.86
C VAL A 265 21.97 -12.95 2.61
N ASP A 266 21.77 -11.70 3.05
CA ASP A 266 20.56 -11.29 3.77
C ASP A 266 19.31 -11.38 2.89
N PHE A 267 19.45 -11.06 1.59
CA PHE A 267 18.40 -11.19 0.58
C PHE A 267 17.96 -12.65 0.42
N LYS A 268 18.92 -13.59 0.40
CA LYS A 268 18.59 -15.01 0.37
C LYS A 268 17.79 -15.41 1.61
N ALA A 269 18.31 -15.11 2.80
CA ALA A 269 17.71 -15.55 4.05
C ALA A 269 16.34 -14.93 4.31
N LYS A 270 16.18 -13.62 4.05
CA LYS A 270 14.99 -12.86 4.42
C LYS A 270 13.94 -12.70 3.31
N VAL A 271 14.30 -12.95 2.05
CA VAL A 271 13.36 -12.80 0.92
C VAL A 271 13.23 -14.12 0.17
N VAL A 272 14.34 -14.67 -0.33
CA VAL A 272 14.27 -15.88 -1.19
C VAL A 272 13.78 -17.08 -0.40
N ASP A 273 14.30 -17.30 0.81
CA ASP A 273 13.99 -18.47 1.64
C ASP A 273 12.93 -18.21 2.72
N ALA A 274 12.41 -16.98 2.83
CA ALA A 274 11.40 -16.66 3.82
C ALA A 274 10.11 -17.45 3.54
N PRO A 275 9.57 -18.18 4.53
CA PRO A 275 8.44 -19.08 4.33
C PRO A 275 7.16 -18.33 3.93
N GLU A 276 6.93 -17.14 4.51
CA GLU A 276 5.76 -16.29 4.20
C GLU A 276 5.78 -15.85 2.73
N ILE A 277 6.98 -15.54 2.22
CA ILE A 277 7.19 -15.08 0.86
C ILE A 277 7.10 -16.27 -0.11
N LYS A 278 7.72 -17.42 0.23
CA LYS A 278 7.62 -18.65 -0.58
C LYS A 278 6.19 -19.18 -0.69
N ALA A 279 5.38 -19.08 0.36
CA ALA A 279 3.97 -19.48 0.31
C ALA A 279 3.17 -18.70 -0.76
N ILE A 280 3.59 -17.48 -1.09
CA ILE A 280 2.89 -16.59 -2.02
C ILE A 280 3.57 -16.59 -3.40
N LEU A 281 4.90 -16.48 -3.43
CA LEU A 281 5.70 -16.34 -4.66
C LEU A 281 6.25 -17.66 -5.20
N GLY A 282 6.18 -18.74 -4.42
CA GLY A 282 6.69 -20.05 -4.82
C GLY A 282 5.93 -20.66 -6.00
N SER A 283 6.58 -21.62 -6.66
CA SER A 283 5.92 -22.50 -7.64
C SER A 283 4.89 -23.41 -6.93
N GLY A 284 4.02 -24.09 -7.67
CA GLY A 284 2.94 -24.92 -7.09
C GLY A 284 3.43 -25.91 -6.02
N GLU A 285 4.65 -26.45 -6.15
CA GLU A 285 5.27 -27.34 -5.16
C GLU A 285 5.84 -26.59 -3.95
N ASP A 286 6.51 -25.45 -4.17
CA ASP A 286 7.04 -24.59 -3.10
C ASP A 286 5.94 -23.98 -2.24
N ARG A 287 4.79 -23.65 -2.84
CA ARG A 287 3.60 -23.16 -2.12
C ARG A 287 3.07 -24.22 -1.17
N VAL A 288 2.97 -25.47 -1.65
CA VAL A 288 2.51 -26.59 -0.84
C VAL A 288 3.51 -26.86 0.29
N ALA A 289 4.82 -26.92 0.00
CA ALA A 289 5.86 -27.13 1.01
C ALA A 289 5.90 -26.02 2.08
N ALA A 290 5.70 -24.76 1.69
CA ALA A 290 5.62 -23.64 2.63
C ALA A 290 4.33 -23.67 3.49
N LEU A 291 3.21 -24.11 2.92
CA LEU A 291 1.93 -24.29 3.62
C LEU A 291 1.95 -25.51 4.56
N THR A 292 2.71 -26.57 4.23
CA THR A 292 2.81 -27.79 5.03
C THR A 292 3.94 -27.74 6.08
N GLY A 293 4.81 -26.73 6.03
CA GLY A 293 5.91 -26.56 6.98
C GLY A 293 7.09 -27.52 6.74
N GLU A 294 7.15 -28.18 5.60
CA GLU A 294 8.28 -29.03 5.23
C GLU A 294 9.45 -28.16 4.76
N VAL A 295 10.39 -27.90 5.67
CA VAL A 295 11.68 -27.27 5.37
C VAL A 295 12.43 -28.11 4.33
N SER A 296 12.41 -27.64 3.07
CA SER A 296 13.25 -28.15 1.98
C SER A 296 14.73 -28.03 2.35
N SER A 297 15.27 -29.14 2.86
CA SER A 297 16.71 -29.34 3.03
C SER A 297 17.28 -29.63 1.65
N GLY A 298 18.14 -28.74 1.14
CA GLY A 298 18.79 -28.90 -0.16
C GLY A 298 19.60 -30.21 -0.28
N PRO A 299 19.91 -30.66 -1.52
CA PRO A 299 20.41 -32.01 -1.74
C PRO A 299 21.88 -32.12 -1.31
N GLY A 300 22.09 -32.72 -0.13
CA GLY A 300 23.34 -33.35 0.26
C GLY A 300 23.42 -34.74 -0.34
N ALA A 301 24.54 -35.07 -0.95
CA ALA A 301 24.82 -36.32 -1.65
C ALA A 301 24.43 -37.59 -0.87
N LYS A 302 23.70 -38.51 -1.52
CA LYS A 302 24.13 -39.91 -1.76
C LYS A 302 23.07 -40.74 -2.49
N ASP A 303 23.59 -41.42 -3.51
CA ASP A 303 23.31 -42.75 -4.03
C ASP A 303 21.99 -43.08 -4.75
N GLU A 304 22.21 -43.66 -5.93
CA GLU A 304 21.27 -44.21 -6.89
C GLU A 304 20.36 -45.29 -6.29
N GLU A 305 19.08 -45.26 -6.66
CA GLU A 305 18.36 -46.47 -7.04
C GLU A 305 17.22 -46.10 -8.00
N MET A 306 17.31 -46.62 -9.24
CA MET A 306 16.27 -46.52 -10.26
C MET A 306 14.98 -47.20 -9.81
N LYS A 307 13.84 -46.53 -9.97
CA LYS A 307 12.55 -47.19 -10.18
C LYS A 307 11.74 -46.45 -11.24
N ASP A 308 11.48 -47.15 -12.33
CA ASP A 308 10.63 -46.75 -13.44
C ASP A 308 9.19 -46.46 -12.99
N ALA A 309 8.62 -45.33 -13.43
CA ALA A 309 7.18 -45.19 -13.65
C ALA A 309 6.86 -44.09 -14.68
N SER A 310 6.55 -44.55 -15.89
CA SER A 310 5.64 -43.98 -16.91
C SER A 310 5.63 -42.48 -17.20
N THR A 311 6.13 -42.15 -18.39
CA THR A 311 5.81 -40.96 -19.19
C THR A 311 4.30 -40.69 -19.30
N SER A 312 3.86 -39.52 -18.85
CA SER A 312 2.73 -38.81 -19.45
C SER A 312 3.15 -37.36 -19.73
N ARG A 313 3.19 -37.05 -21.03
CA ARG A 313 3.58 -35.76 -21.58
C ARG A 313 2.31 -34.91 -21.63
N ALA A 314 2.18 -33.94 -20.74
CA ALA A 314 1.18 -32.88 -20.85
C ALA A 314 1.88 -31.54 -21.12
N THR A 315 1.46 -30.89 -22.20
CA THR A 315 1.92 -29.61 -22.74
C THR A 315 1.76 -28.47 -21.72
N PRO A 316 2.72 -27.52 -21.58
CA PRO A 316 2.57 -26.41 -20.65
C PRO A 316 1.68 -25.33 -21.27
N GLY A 317 0.41 -25.28 -20.85
CA GLY A 317 -0.44 -24.10 -21.02
C GLY A 317 -0.07 -23.07 -19.96
N ALA A 318 0.24 -21.84 -20.39
CA ALA A 318 0.51 -20.72 -19.51
C ALA A 318 -0.70 -20.40 -18.63
N ALA A 319 -0.65 -20.83 -17.36
CA ALA A 319 -1.62 -20.45 -16.34
C ALA A 319 -1.01 -19.31 -15.51
N THR A 320 -1.50 -18.09 -15.71
CA THR A 320 -1.31 -16.96 -14.79
C THR A 320 -2.06 -17.28 -13.50
N THR A 321 -1.36 -17.82 -12.51
CA THR A 321 -1.96 -18.32 -11.26
C THR A 321 -2.11 -17.18 -10.25
N ALA A 322 -3.20 -16.43 -10.39
CA ALA A 322 -3.59 -15.40 -9.43
C ALA A 322 -4.00 -16.06 -8.09
N VAL A 323 -3.52 -15.51 -6.96
CA VAL A 323 -3.67 -16.13 -5.63
C VAL A 323 -4.76 -15.43 -4.84
N ASN A 324 -5.72 -16.18 -4.31
CA ASN A 324 -6.67 -15.68 -3.30
C ASN A 324 -6.13 -16.01 -1.90
N LEU A 325 -5.71 -14.99 -1.15
CA LEU A 325 -5.02 -15.11 0.14
C LEU A 325 -5.94 -15.29 1.36
N THR A 326 -7.25 -15.44 1.16
CA THR A 326 -8.26 -15.49 2.24
C THR A 326 -8.04 -16.61 3.26
N THR A 327 -7.22 -17.62 2.95
CA THR A 327 -6.96 -18.80 3.79
C THR A 327 -5.64 -18.78 4.57
N LEU A 328 -4.70 -17.87 4.28
CA LEU A 328 -3.41 -17.79 4.98
C LEU A 328 -3.47 -16.98 6.31
N GLY A 329 -4.54 -16.20 6.52
CA GLY A 329 -4.70 -15.31 7.68
C GLY A 329 -5.71 -15.76 8.74
N ALA A 330 -6.21 -17.00 8.68
CA ALA A 330 -7.32 -17.48 9.52
C ALA A 330 -6.99 -17.76 11.00
N GLY A 331 -6.12 -16.94 11.61
CA GLY A 331 -5.92 -16.85 13.06
C GLY A 331 -6.75 -15.75 13.73
N SER A 332 -7.33 -14.82 12.97
CA SER A 332 -8.14 -13.72 13.49
C SER A 332 -9.42 -13.56 12.68
N GLY A 333 -10.56 -13.89 13.30
CA GLY A 333 -11.89 -13.89 12.69
C GLY A 333 -12.44 -12.51 12.32
N ILE A 334 -11.81 -11.84 11.37
CA ILE A 334 -12.36 -10.66 10.70
C ILE A 334 -12.53 -11.02 9.23
N GLN A 335 -13.76 -10.85 8.72
CA GLN A 335 -14.12 -11.06 7.32
C GLN A 335 -13.20 -10.21 6.42
N ALA A 336 -12.22 -10.85 5.80
CA ALA A 336 -11.44 -10.26 4.73
C ALA A 336 -12.36 -10.18 3.50
N GLU A 337 -12.73 -8.97 3.09
CA GLU A 337 -13.32 -8.72 1.79
C GLU A 337 -12.46 -9.41 0.71
N ALA A 338 -13.11 -10.03 -0.27
CA ALA A 338 -12.44 -10.81 -1.29
C ALA A 338 -11.46 -9.92 -2.08
N GLU A 339 -10.18 -10.01 -1.72
CA GLU A 339 -9.11 -9.27 -2.36
C GLU A 339 -9.04 -9.63 -3.85
N ALA A 340 -8.82 -8.62 -4.72
CA ALA A 340 -8.64 -8.88 -6.13
C ALA A 340 -7.41 -9.79 -6.32
N PRO A 341 -7.52 -10.87 -7.12
CA PRO A 341 -6.47 -11.86 -7.19
C PRO A 341 -5.25 -11.24 -7.88
N VAL A 342 -4.14 -11.14 -7.14
CA VAL A 342 -2.89 -10.54 -7.63
C VAL A 342 -2.02 -11.62 -8.28
N ASP A 343 -1.47 -11.34 -9.45
CA ASP A 343 -0.46 -12.19 -10.09
C ASP A 343 0.94 -11.86 -9.56
N PHE A 344 1.49 -12.74 -8.74
CA PHE A 344 2.84 -12.62 -8.18
C PHE A 344 3.95 -13.15 -9.09
N SER A 345 3.61 -13.72 -10.26
CA SER A 345 4.59 -14.31 -11.17
C SER A 345 5.72 -13.35 -11.60
N PRO A 346 5.48 -12.04 -11.88
CA PRO A 346 6.56 -11.14 -12.27
C PRO A 346 7.54 -10.89 -11.12
N LEU A 347 7.01 -10.82 -9.89
CA LEU A 347 7.80 -10.57 -8.69
C LEU A 347 8.63 -11.81 -8.31
N ALA A 348 8.06 -13.02 -8.45
CA ALA A 348 8.77 -14.29 -8.24
C ALA A 348 9.92 -14.45 -9.25
N ASN A 349 9.67 -14.13 -10.52
CA ASN A 349 10.67 -14.15 -11.57
C ASN A 349 11.77 -13.12 -11.30
N LEU A 350 11.45 -11.93 -10.80
CA LEU A 350 12.44 -10.90 -10.44
C LEU A 350 13.37 -11.40 -9.31
N VAL A 351 12.81 -11.95 -8.24
CA VAL A 351 13.57 -12.44 -7.07
C VAL A 351 14.49 -13.61 -7.45
N SER A 352 13.95 -14.61 -8.16
CA SER A 352 14.70 -15.79 -8.57
C SER A 352 15.80 -15.46 -9.59
N SER A 353 15.50 -14.65 -10.60
CA SER A 353 16.48 -14.25 -11.62
C SER A 353 17.63 -13.42 -11.04
N LEU A 354 17.34 -12.48 -10.13
CA LEU A 354 18.36 -11.67 -9.46
C LEU A 354 19.26 -12.54 -8.57
N TYR A 355 18.68 -13.47 -7.80
CA TYR A 355 19.45 -14.34 -6.91
C TYR A 355 20.34 -15.33 -7.69
N ASN A 356 19.80 -15.93 -8.75
CA ASN A 356 20.49 -16.90 -9.60
C ASN A 356 21.51 -16.25 -10.54
N GLY A 357 21.43 -14.93 -10.76
CA GLY A 357 22.31 -14.21 -11.70
C GLY A 357 21.91 -14.38 -13.16
N ASN A 358 20.64 -14.69 -13.44
CA ASN A 358 20.12 -14.81 -14.80
C ASN A 358 19.65 -13.42 -15.29
N TYR A 359 20.59 -12.64 -15.80
CA TYR A 359 20.34 -11.21 -16.07
C TYR A 359 19.38 -10.92 -17.22
N ARG A 360 19.35 -11.78 -18.25
CA ARG A 360 18.38 -11.67 -19.35
C ARG A 360 16.93 -11.76 -18.86
N SER A 361 16.61 -12.78 -18.06
CA SER A 361 15.25 -12.93 -17.52
C SER A 361 14.94 -11.87 -16.47
N PHE A 362 15.97 -11.40 -15.74
CA PHE A 362 15.83 -10.30 -14.80
C PHE A 362 15.34 -9.00 -15.47
N PHE A 363 15.85 -8.62 -16.65
CA PHE A 363 15.35 -7.42 -17.35
C PHE A 363 13.91 -7.55 -17.82
N VAL A 364 13.51 -8.73 -18.30
CA VAL A 364 12.11 -9.00 -18.68
C VAL A 364 11.21 -8.93 -17.44
N ALA A 365 11.61 -9.55 -16.33
CA ALA A 365 10.87 -9.50 -15.09
C ALA A 365 10.80 -8.08 -14.50
N LEU A 366 11.88 -7.30 -14.60
CA LEU A 366 11.92 -5.92 -14.12
C LEU A 366 10.95 -5.01 -14.89
N ALA A 367 10.86 -5.17 -16.21
CA ALA A 367 9.87 -4.45 -17.02
C ALA A 367 8.44 -4.84 -16.61
N ALA A 368 8.16 -6.14 -16.46
CA ALA A 368 6.86 -6.60 -16.00
C ALA A 368 6.50 -6.11 -14.59
N VAL A 369 7.48 -5.98 -13.69
CA VAL A 369 7.27 -5.43 -12.35
C VAL A 369 6.99 -3.92 -12.38
N GLU A 370 7.65 -3.18 -13.29
CA GLU A 370 7.38 -1.76 -13.50
C GLU A 370 5.93 -1.53 -13.95
N ASP A 371 5.44 -2.30 -14.92
CA ASP A 371 4.10 -2.14 -15.49
C ASP A 371 2.99 -2.61 -14.54
N ASN A 372 3.17 -3.77 -13.89
CA ASN A 372 2.12 -4.41 -13.10
C ASN A 372 2.05 -3.90 -11.66
N PHE A 373 3.17 -3.47 -11.06
CA PHE A 373 3.20 -3.03 -9.65
C PHE A 373 3.56 -1.55 -9.51
N LEU A 374 4.75 -1.14 -9.97
CA LEU A 374 5.25 0.22 -9.68
C LEU A 374 4.39 1.32 -10.29
N THR A 375 3.84 1.08 -11.49
CA THR A 375 3.02 2.05 -12.20
C THR A 375 1.57 2.04 -11.73
N GLN A 376 1.09 0.95 -11.13
CA GLN A 376 -0.29 0.87 -10.63
C GLN A 376 -0.40 1.41 -9.19
N ASP A 377 0.64 1.28 -8.39
CA ASP A 377 0.61 1.68 -6.98
C ASP A 377 0.85 3.18 -6.78
N ARG A 378 -0.04 3.83 -6.01
CA ARG A 378 0.05 5.25 -5.67
C ARG A 378 1.37 5.64 -4.99
N TYR A 379 1.87 4.84 -4.06
CA TYR A 379 3.06 5.18 -3.27
C TYR A 379 4.35 5.03 -4.07
N LEU A 380 4.38 4.09 -5.02
CA LEU A 380 5.57 3.75 -5.79
C LEU A 380 5.65 4.50 -7.13
N TYR A 381 4.52 5.00 -7.64
CA TYR A 381 4.42 5.62 -8.96
C TYR A 381 5.42 6.75 -9.18
N GLU A 382 5.56 7.65 -8.20
CA GLU A 382 6.48 8.79 -8.29
C GLU A 382 7.96 8.36 -8.36
N HIS A 383 8.27 7.15 -7.93
CA HIS A 383 9.62 6.66 -7.71
C HIS A 383 9.98 5.50 -8.63
N ARG A 384 9.07 5.09 -9.52
CA ARG A 384 9.25 3.94 -10.44
C ARG A 384 10.54 4.02 -11.27
N ALA A 385 10.82 5.17 -11.87
CA ALA A 385 12.00 5.34 -12.73
C ALA A 385 13.30 5.25 -11.92
N TRP A 386 13.27 5.77 -10.69
CA TRP A 386 14.40 5.66 -9.77
C TRP A 386 14.62 4.20 -9.36
N PHE A 387 13.54 3.48 -9.00
CA PHE A 387 13.62 2.08 -8.62
C PHE A 387 14.21 1.22 -9.74
N VAL A 388 13.72 1.37 -10.97
CA VAL A 388 14.21 0.63 -12.14
C VAL A 388 15.69 0.92 -12.40
N ARG A 389 16.11 2.19 -12.30
CA ARG A 389 17.51 2.59 -12.46
C ARG A 389 18.40 1.91 -11.41
N GLU A 390 18.01 1.94 -10.14
CA GLU A 390 18.80 1.33 -9.07
C GLU A 390 18.85 -0.20 -9.17
N MET A 391 17.76 -0.84 -9.59
CA MET A 391 17.74 -2.29 -9.85
C MET A 391 18.66 -2.70 -11.00
N ARG A 392 18.72 -1.91 -12.08
CA ARG A 392 19.70 -2.13 -13.17
C ARG A 392 21.12 -1.98 -12.67
N LEU A 393 21.40 -0.90 -11.93
CA LEU A 393 22.72 -0.65 -11.34
C LEU A 393 23.17 -1.81 -10.44
N ARG A 394 22.26 -2.32 -9.61
CA ARG A 394 22.52 -3.48 -8.75
C ARG A 394 22.85 -4.74 -9.55
N ALA A 395 22.13 -5.03 -10.62
CA ALA A 395 22.42 -6.17 -11.49
C ALA A 395 23.79 -6.03 -12.18
N TYR A 396 24.13 -4.84 -12.68
CA TYR A 396 25.46 -4.56 -13.24
C TYR A 396 26.56 -4.73 -12.21
N GLN A 397 26.39 -4.17 -11.01
CA GLN A 397 27.34 -4.31 -9.91
C GLN A 397 27.54 -5.79 -9.51
N GLN A 398 26.47 -6.58 -9.46
CA GLN A 398 26.54 -7.99 -9.12
C GLN A 398 27.37 -8.78 -10.14
N LEU A 399 27.18 -8.53 -11.44
CA LEU A 399 28.01 -9.17 -12.48
C LEU A 399 29.47 -8.69 -12.38
N LEU A 400 29.70 -7.38 -12.25
CA LEU A 400 31.05 -6.82 -12.25
C LEU A 400 31.86 -7.20 -11.01
N GLN A 401 31.21 -7.51 -9.88
CA GLN A 401 31.91 -7.96 -8.66
C GLN A 401 32.63 -9.31 -8.83
N SER A 402 32.14 -10.19 -9.71
CA SER A 402 32.78 -11.50 -9.94
C SER A 402 33.92 -11.47 -10.96
N TYR A 403 34.02 -10.41 -11.78
CA TYR A 403 35.00 -10.32 -12.86
C TYR A 403 35.96 -9.14 -12.66
N ARG A 404 37.27 -9.38 -12.80
CA ARG A 404 38.27 -8.30 -12.82
C ARG A 404 38.25 -7.51 -14.14
N VAL A 405 37.96 -8.19 -15.25
CA VAL A 405 37.84 -7.62 -16.60
C VAL A 405 36.74 -8.39 -17.32
N VAL A 406 35.82 -7.68 -17.98
CA VAL A 406 34.75 -8.27 -18.80
C VAL A 406 34.67 -7.53 -20.13
N GLY A 407 34.49 -8.27 -21.23
CA GLY A 407 34.27 -7.67 -22.54
C GLY A 407 32.84 -7.19 -22.71
N LEU A 408 32.64 -6.01 -23.29
CA LEU A 408 31.30 -5.42 -23.49
C LEU A 408 30.35 -6.34 -24.29
N ASN A 409 30.86 -7.07 -25.29
CA ASN A 409 30.05 -8.02 -26.07
C ASN A 409 29.50 -9.17 -25.23
N SER A 410 30.31 -9.70 -24.29
CA SER A 410 29.87 -10.78 -23.39
C SER A 410 28.82 -10.26 -22.43
N MET A 411 29.09 -9.10 -21.81
CA MET A 411 28.14 -8.47 -20.89
C MET A 411 26.81 -8.16 -21.58
N ALA A 412 26.85 -7.59 -22.79
CA ALA A 412 25.66 -7.33 -23.59
C ALA A 412 24.86 -8.62 -23.89
N SER A 413 25.54 -9.73 -24.20
CA SER A 413 24.91 -11.04 -24.41
C SER A 413 24.23 -11.60 -23.15
N ASP A 414 24.88 -11.47 -21.98
CA ASP A 414 24.38 -11.94 -20.69
C ASP A 414 23.11 -11.19 -20.25
N PHE A 415 23.08 -9.88 -20.47
CA PHE A 415 21.89 -9.04 -20.24
C PHE A 415 20.85 -9.14 -21.36
N GLY A 416 21.23 -9.65 -22.54
CA GLY A 416 20.34 -9.75 -23.70
C GLY A 416 20.06 -8.40 -24.38
N VAL A 417 21.00 -7.46 -24.31
CA VAL A 417 20.89 -6.09 -24.86
C VAL A 417 21.98 -5.84 -25.91
N THR A 418 21.87 -4.73 -26.64
CA THR A 418 22.91 -4.32 -27.59
C THR A 418 24.06 -3.63 -26.87
N VAL A 419 25.25 -3.63 -27.47
CA VAL A 419 26.43 -2.94 -26.90
C VAL A 419 26.20 -1.44 -26.78
N ASP A 420 25.56 -0.81 -27.78
CA ASP A 420 25.20 0.62 -27.74
C ASP A 420 24.22 0.94 -26.59
N PHE A 421 23.32 0.02 -26.24
CA PHE A 421 22.43 0.21 -25.09
C PHE A 421 23.18 0.12 -23.76
N LEU A 422 24.18 -0.76 -23.67
CA LEU A 422 24.97 -0.96 -22.45
C LEU A 422 25.97 0.19 -22.21
N ASP A 423 26.47 0.80 -23.28
CA ASP A 423 27.44 1.91 -23.23
C ASP A 423 26.79 3.27 -22.85
N ARG A 424 25.48 3.41 -23.10
CA ARG A 424 24.66 4.58 -22.75
C ARG A 424 24.10 4.49 -21.34
#